data_AF-A0A559J875-F1
#
_entry.id   AF-A0A559J875-F1
#
_cell.length_a   1.000
_cell.length_b   1.000
_cell.length_c   1.000
_cell.angle_alpha   90.00
_cell.angle_beta   90.00
_cell.angle_gamma   90.00
#
_symmetry.space_group_name_H-M   'P 1'
#
loop_
_entity.id
_entity.type
_entity.pdbx_description
1 polymer ?
#
loop_
_entity_poly.entity_id
_entity_poly.type
_entity_poly.pdbx_seq_one_letter_code
_entity_poly.pdbx_strand_id
1 'polypeptide(L)'
;MVILLATGCASFRTPATGAGDMLRISKPDSTGATYEIYKTINDSAKANEIRLILMTADRSNAQVSMSRSADRKIEVANAKDSGSEASRVYGIWFSPDKSIVSVVSEPSGGYMQLDAANSHKILSVVN
;
A
#
# COMPACT_ATOMS: atom_id res chain seq x y z
N MET A 1 -30.37 36.30 -10.16
CA MET A 1 -30.02 34.90 -10.50
C MET A 1 -28.82 34.52 -9.65
N VAL A 2 -29.08 33.87 -8.52
CA VAL A 2 -28.05 33.48 -7.55
C VAL A 2 -27.58 32.10 -7.95
N ILE A 3 -26.31 31.98 -8.36
CA ILE A 3 -25.69 30.69 -8.68
C ILE A 3 -25.15 30.14 -7.36
N LEU A 4 -25.88 29.21 -6.73
CA LEU A 4 -25.34 28.36 -5.68
C LEU A 4 -24.42 27.32 -6.33
N LEU A 5 -23.11 27.45 -6.12
CA LEU A 5 -22.15 26.39 -6.37
C LEU A 5 -22.27 25.37 -5.23
N ALA A 6 -23.01 24.28 -5.46
CA ALA A 6 -22.95 23.12 -4.59
C ALA A 6 -21.58 22.45 -4.79
N THR A 7 -20.63 22.79 -3.92
CA THR A 7 -19.43 21.97 -3.70
C THR A 7 -19.90 20.62 -3.16
N GLY A 8 -20.10 19.66 -4.06
CA GLY A 8 -20.30 18.27 -3.68
C GLY A 8 -19.05 17.78 -2.99
N CYS A 9 -19.10 17.65 -1.65
CA CYS A 9 -18.14 16.87 -0.89
C CYS A 9 -17.94 15.53 -1.60
N ALA A 10 -16.69 15.21 -1.95
CA ALA A 10 -16.33 13.87 -2.35
C ALA A 10 -16.74 12.93 -1.22
N SER A 11 -17.83 12.20 -1.42
CA SER A 11 -18.27 11.15 -0.50
C SER A 11 -17.15 10.12 -0.46
N PHE A 12 -16.35 10.17 0.61
CA PHE A 12 -15.48 9.08 1.02
C PHE A 12 -16.37 7.85 1.18
N ARG A 13 -16.44 7.01 0.15
CA ARG A 13 -16.98 5.67 0.28
C ARG A 13 -16.07 4.97 1.28
N THR A 14 -16.57 4.68 2.47
CA THR A 14 -15.99 3.66 3.34
C THR A 14 -15.86 2.38 2.52
N PRO A 15 -14.66 1.86 2.28
CA PRO A 15 -14.54 0.58 1.60
C PRO A 15 -15.18 -0.49 2.48
N ALA A 16 -15.85 -1.44 1.82
CA ALA A 16 -16.59 -2.51 2.43
C ALA A 16 -15.77 -3.23 3.52
N THR A 17 -16.43 -3.50 4.64
CA THR A 17 -15.94 -4.35 5.72
C THR A 17 -15.60 -5.72 5.13
N GLY A 18 -14.31 -6.06 5.04
CA GLY A 18 -13.83 -7.34 4.52
C GLY A 18 -12.63 -7.29 3.56
N ALA A 19 -12.13 -6.10 3.22
CA ALA A 19 -10.95 -5.92 2.38
C ALA A 19 -9.75 -5.37 3.19
N GLY A 20 -8.68 -6.17 3.34
CA GLY A 20 -7.44 -5.79 4.03
C GLY A 20 -7.48 -5.93 5.55
N ASP A 21 -7.84 -7.12 6.03
CA ASP A 21 -7.87 -7.43 7.47
C ASP A 21 -6.47 -7.59 8.08
N MET A 22 -5.48 -7.91 7.24
CA MET A 22 -4.13 -8.24 7.65
C MET A 22 -3.09 -7.70 6.67
N LEU A 23 -1.91 -7.37 7.19
CA LEU A 23 -0.71 -7.12 6.39
C LEU A 23 0.29 -8.24 6.60
N ARG A 24 0.84 -8.79 5.52
CA ARG A 24 2.03 -9.64 5.56
C ARG A 24 3.18 -8.86 4.96
N ILE A 25 4.24 -8.68 5.74
CA ILE A 25 5.41 -7.91 5.33
C ILE A 25 6.55 -8.88 5.10
N SER A 26 7.13 -8.78 3.91
CA SER A 26 8.26 -9.59 3.50
C SER A 26 9.46 -8.75 3.10
N LYS A 27 10.65 -9.36 3.21
CA LYS A 27 11.93 -8.77 2.83
C LYS A 27 12.66 -9.74 1.89
N PRO A 28 13.54 -9.24 1.01
CA PRO A 28 14.32 -10.11 0.15
C PRO A 28 15.18 -11.07 0.97
N ASP A 29 15.37 -12.29 0.45
CA ASP A 29 16.37 -13.24 0.94
C ASP A 29 17.80 -12.72 0.69
N SER A 30 18.82 -13.49 1.10
CA SER A 30 20.23 -13.11 0.92
C SER A 30 20.66 -12.95 -0.54
N THR A 31 19.91 -13.52 -1.48
CA THR A 31 20.16 -13.46 -2.93
C THR A 31 19.37 -12.34 -3.62
N GLY A 32 18.32 -11.82 -2.96
CA GLY A 32 17.36 -10.90 -3.53
C GLY A 32 16.36 -11.53 -4.51
N ALA A 33 16.38 -12.86 -4.68
CA ALA A 33 15.56 -13.57 -5.66
C ALA A 33 14.14 -13.84 -5.14
N THR A 34 14.01 -14.18 -3.85
CA THR A 34 12.72 -14.43 -3.22
C THR A 34 12.47 -13.48 -2.04
N TYR A 35 11.22 -13.43 -1.57
CA TYR A 35 10.82 -12.61 -0.43
C TYR A 35 10.23 -13.50 0.64
N GLU A 36 10.74 -13.36 1.87
CA GLU A 36 10.30 -14.12 3.03
C GLU A 36 9.48 -13.23 3.96
N ILE A 37 8.31 -13.73 4.38
CA ILE A 37 7.47 -13.05 5.37
C ILE A 37 8.19 -13.09 6.72
N TYR A 38 8.43 -11.92 7.30
CA TYR A 38 9.05 -11.80 8.64
C TYR A 38 8.15 -11.13 9.67
N LYS A 39 7.05 -10.51 9.23
CA LYS A 39 6.11 -9.81 10.11
C LYS A 39 4.70 -9.92 9.55
N THR A 40 3.75 -10.20 10.43
CA THR A 40 2.33 -10.24 10.12
C THR A 40 1.59 -9.34 11.09
N ILE A 41 0.73 -8.47 10.58
CA ILE A 41 -0.07 -7.53 11.37
C ILE A 41 -1.53 -7.94 11.25
N ASN A 42 -2.07 -8.52 12.32
CA ASN A 42 -3.47 -8.93 12.46
C ASN A 42 -4.31 -7.87 13.20
N ASP A 43 -4.15 -6.61 12.79
CA ASP A 43 -4.87 -5.46 13.33
C ASP A 43 -5.60 -4.82 12.15
N SER A 44 -6.92 -5.05 12.06
CA SER A 44 -7.72 -4.65 10.91
C SER A 44 -7.81 -3.14 10.75
N ALA A 45 -7.80 -2.37 11.85
CA ALA A 45 -7.80 -0.92 11.78
C ALA A 45 -6.49 -0.41 11.17
N LYS A 46 -5.36 -0.94 11.64
CA LYS A 46 -4.04 -0.62 11.11
C LYS A 46 -3.84 -1.11 9.68
N ALA A 47 -4.27 -2.33 9.37
CA ALA A 47 -4.20 -2.92 8.04
C ALA A 47 -5.01 -2.09 7.03
N ASN A 48 -6.20 -1.65 7.41
CA ASN A 48 -7.02 -0.79 6.56
C ASN A 48 -6.40 0.60 6.36
N GLU A 49 -5.84 1.22 7.41
CA GLU A 49 -5.13 2.50 7.28
C GLU A 49 -3.98 2.41 6.26
N ILE A 50 -3.11 1.40 6.42
CA ILE A 50 -1.99 1.18 5.50
C ILE A 50 -2.48 0.85 4.09
N ARG A 51 -3.51 0.00 3.95
CA ARG A 51 -4.11 -0.31 2.66
C ARG A 51 -4.57 0.94 1.92
N LEU A 52 -5.26 1.85 2.60
CA LEU A 52 -5.75 3.08 1.99
C LEU A 52 -4.61 3.93 1.41
N ILE A 53 -3.46 3.98 2.10
CA ILE A 53 -2.25 4.62 1.61
C ILE A 53 -1.73 3.89 0.36
N LEU A 54 -1.57 2.57 0.41
CA LEU A 54 -1.02 1.78 -0.69
C LEU A 54 -1.88 1.82 -1.97
N MET A 55 -3.21 1.77 -1.82
CA MET A 55 -4.16 1.84 -2.94
C MET A 55 -4.14 3.17 -3.69
N THR A 56 -3.45 4.19 -3.20
CA THR A 56 -3.22 5.41 -3.97
C THR A 56 -2.32 5.15 -5.18
N ALA A 57 -1.35 4.22 -5.07
CA ALA A 57 -0.49 3.82 -6.17
C ALA A 57 -1.26 3.10 -7.29
N ASP A 58 -2.27 2.29 -6.96
CA ASP A 58 -3.15 1.62 -7.94
C ASP A 58 -3.92 2.62 -8.83
N ARG A 59 -4.16 3.83 -8.32
CA ARG A 59 -4.89 4.90 -9.03
C ARG A 59 -3.96 5.86 -9.76
N SER A 60 -2.65 5.67 -9.65
CA SER A 60 -1.67 6.52 -10.30
C SER A 60 -1.61 6.22 -11.79
N ASN A 61 -1.59 7.27 -12.62
CA ASN A 61 -1.31 7.13 -14.05
C ASN A 61 0.19 6.97 -14.34
N ALA A 62 1.06 7.15 -13.34
CA ALA A 62 2.48 6.89 -13.47
C ALA A 62 2.73 5.39 -13.35
N GLN A 63 3.27 4.78 -14.41
CA GLN A 63 3.77 3.41 -14.39
C GLN A 63 5.29 3.43 -14.42
N VAL A 64 5.91 2.56 -13.63
CA VAL A 64 7.37 2.48 -13.56
C VAL A 64 7.86 1.04 -13.61
N SER A 65 9.07 0.87 -14.13
CA SER A 65 9.90 -0.31 -13.90
C SER A 65 11.10 0.13 -13.07
N MET A 66 11.24 -0.41 -11.86
CA MET A 66 12.29 0.01 -10.93
C MET A 66 13.62 -0.67 -11.29
N SER A 67 14.72 0.09 -11.22
CA SER A 67 16.06 -0.40 -11.55
C SER A 67 16.64 -1.41 -10.55
N ARG A 68 16.02 -1.54 -9.38
CA ARG A 68 16.38 -2.49 -8.33
C ARG A 68 15.13 -3.09 -7.70
N SER A 69 15.29 -4.27 -7.11
CA SER A 69 14.26 -4.92 -6.29
C SER A 69 13.80 -4.03 -5.13
N ALA A 70 12.55 -4.23 -4.70
CA ALA A 70 11.98 -3.56 -3.55
C ALA A 70 12.77 -3.87 -2.25
N ASP A 71 12.77 -2.93 -1.32
CA ASP A 71 13.38 -3.16 -0.01
C ASP A 71 12.47 -4.05 0.86
N ARG A 72 11.16 -3.89 0.69
CA ARG A 72 10.11 -4.68 1.34
C ARG A 72 8.96 -4.91 0.38
N LYS A 73 8.16 -5.93 0.65
CA LYS A 73 6.82 -6.04 0.08
C LYS A 73 5.79 -6.05 1.19
N ILE A 74 4.64 -5.43 0.90
CA ILE A 74 3.45 -5.51 1.75
C ILE A 74 2.35 -6.18 0.94
N GLU A 75 1.91 -7.34 1.43
CA GLU A 75 0.72 -8.00 0.98
C GLU A 75 -0.46 -7.58 1.87
N VAL A 76 -1.50 -7.04 1.24
CA VAL A 76 -2.79 -6.76 1.87
C VAL A 76 -3.70 -7.96 1.65
N ALA A 77 -3.93 -8.72 2.72
CA ALA A 77 -4.68 -9.97 2.69
C ALA A 77 -6.01 -9.85 3.46
N ASN A 78 -6.99 -10.68 3.07
CA ASN A 78 -8.26 -10.83 3.77
C ASN A 78 -8.17 -12.00 4.74
N ALA A 79 -8.76 -11.87 5.94
CA ALA A 79 -8.73 -12.95 6.92
C ALA A 79 -9.66 -14.11 6.52
N LYS A 80 -10.68 -13.80 5.70
CA LYS A 80 -11.52 -14.79 5.05
C LYS A 80 -11.15 -14.82 3.58
N ASP A 81 -10.54 -15.92 3.12
CA ASP A 81 -10.33 -16.24 1.70
C ASP A 81 -11.66 -16.46 0.94
N SER A 82 -12.72 -15.70 1.26
CA SER A 82 -14.03 -15.80 0.64
C SER A 82 -14.08 -14.97 -0.65
N GLY A 83 -13.21 -15.29 -1.60
CA GLY A 83 -13.38 -15.12 -3.04
C GLY A 83 -13.75 -13.76 -3.66
N SER A 84 -13.92 -12.66 -2.90
CA SER A 84 -14.42 -11.39 -3.49
C SER A 84 -13.36 -10.34 -3.75
N GLU A 85 -12.22 -10.34 -3.03
CA GLU A 85 -11.08 -9.47 -3.33
C GLU A 85 -9.77 -10.26 -3.27
N ALA A 86 -9.04 -10.32 -4.39
CA ALA A 86 -7.73 -10.93 -4.45
C ALA A 86 -6.73 -10.15 -3.58
N SER A 87 -5.85 -10.87 -2.89
CA SER A 87 -4.73 -10.29 -2.15
C SER A 87 -3.91 -9.37 -3.06
N ARG A 88 -3.49 -8.21 -2.53
CA ARG A 88 -2.73 -7.20 -3.29
C ARG A 88 -1.33 -7.05 -2.74
N VAL A 89 -0.33 -7.10 -3.62
CA VAL A 89 1.07 -6.96 -3.26
C VAL A 89 1.61 -5.62 -3.76
N TYR A 90 2.29 -4.91 -2.86
CA TYR A 90 2.95 -3.65 -3.15
C TYR A 90 4.44 -3.76 -2.83
N GLY A 91 5.28 -3.36 -3.78
CA GLY A 91 6.70 -3.17 -3.55
C GLY A 91 6.96 -1.81 -2.88
N ILE A 92 7.85 -1.81 -1.90
CA ILE A 92 8.22 -0.65 -1.09
C ILE A 92 9.71 -0.34 -1.28
N TRP A 93 10.03 0.88 -1.69
CA TRP A 93 11.40 1.38 -1.82
C TRP A 93 11.63 2.52 -0.84
N PHE A 94 12.71 2.41 -0.07
CA PHE A 94 13.21 3.46 0.78
C PHE A 94 14.12 4.39 -0.01
N SER A 95 13.95 5.69 0.22
CA SER A 95 14.96 6.69 -0.08
C SER A 95 16.28 6.37 0.66
N PRO A 96 17.44 6.88 0.18
CA PRO A 96 18.73 6.61 0.80
C PRO A 96 18.82 6.97 2.29
N ASP A 97 18.16 8.06 2.70
CA ASP A 97 18.07 8.50 4.11
C ASP A 97 16.94 7.81 4.89
N LYS A 98 16.16 6.96 4.21
CA LYS A 98 15.03 6.19 4.74
C LYS A 98 13.90 7.07 5.30
N SER A 99 13.78 8.32 4.86
CA SER A 99 12.73 9.24 5.32
C SER A 99 11.47 9.20 4.45
N ILE A 100 11.65 8.95 3.16
CA ILE A 100 10.58 8.87 2.16
C ILE A 100 10.45 7.47 1.60
N VAL A 101 9.20 7.07 1.36
CA VAL A 101 8.81 5.78 0.77
C VAL A 101 8.24 5.98 -0.63
N SER A 102 8.70 5.16 -1.57
CA SER A 102 8.05 4.95 -2.86
C SER A 102 7.32 3.62 -2.88
N VAL A 103 6.13 3.60 -3.46
CA VAL A 103 5.25 2.44 -3.56
C VAL A 103 5.02 2.11 -5.03
N VAL A 104 5.15 0.84 -5.39
CA VAL A 104 4.73 0.31 -6.69
C VAL A 104 3.72 -0.80 -6.47
N SER A 105 2.57 -0.70 -7.12
CA SER A 105 1.57 -1.76 -7.19
C SER A 105 2.08 -2.87 -8.12
N GLU A 106 2.28 -4.09 -7.61
CA GLU A 106 2.69 -5.21 -8.47
C GLU A 106 1.62 -5.61 -9.49
N PRO A 107 0.30 -5.58 -9.17
CA PRO A 107 -0.74 -5.89 -10.14
C PRO A 107 -0.83 -4.91 -11.33
N SER A 108 -0.55 -3.63 -11.11
CA SER A 108 -0.81 -2.58 -12.11
C SER A 108 0.44 -1.86 -12.62
N GLY A 109 1.58 -1.99 -11.94
CA GLY A 109 2.77 -1.16 -12.17
C GLY A 109 2.62 0.30 -11.72
N GLY A 110 1.47 0.66 -11.13
CA GLY A 110 1.17 2.02 -10.66
C GLY A 110 2.14 2.47 -9.57
N TYR A 111 2.61 3.70 -9.68
CA TYR A 111 3.68 4.27 -8.85
C TYR A 111 3.22 5.49 -8.07
N MET A 112 3.65 5.59 -6.82
CA MET A 112 3.54 6.82 -6.05
C MET A 112 4.72 6.99 -5.09
N GLN A 113 5.26 8.20 -5.03
CA GLN A 113 6.11 8.63 -3.91
C GLN A 113 5.22 9.23 -2.83
N LEU A 114 5.32 8.71 -1.61
CA LEU A 114 4.53 9.18 -0.48
C LEU A 114 5.09 10.49 0.08
N ASP A 115 4.22 11.31 0.66
CA ASP A 115 4.65 12.41 1.53
C ASP A 115 5.30 11.89 2.82
N ALA A 116 5.86 12.80 3.62
CA ALA A 116 6.57 12.45 4.85
C ALA A 116 5.66 11.76 5.90
N ALA A 117 4.40 12.20 6.03
CA ALA A 117 3.48 11.65 7.02
C ALA A 117 3.08 10.22 6.67
N ASN A 118 2.73 9.97 5.41
CA ASN A 118 2.40 8.64 4.91
C ASN A 118 3.63 7.73 4.84
N SER A 119 4.81 8.27 4.50
CA SER A 119 6.08 7.53 4.58
C SER A 119 6.34 7.05 6.01
N HIS A 120 6.16 7.92 7.01
CA HIS A 120 6.35 7.56 8.42
C HIS A 120 5.41 6.41 8.87
N LYS A 121 4.15 6.46 8.46
CA LYS A 121 3.19 5.37 8.73
C LYS A 121 3.63 4.04 8.13
N ILE A 122 4.08 4.03 6.87
CA ILE A 122 4.62 2.82 6.24
C ILE A 122 5.88 2.33 6.96
N LEU A 123 6.81 3.22 7.26
CA LEU A 123 8.06 2.90 7.97
C LEU A 123 7.78 2.28 9.34
N SER A 124 6.73 2.71 10.05
CA SER A 124 6.35 2.15 11.36
C SER A 124 5.89 0.69 11.30
N VAL A 125 5.41 0.22 10.14
CA VAL A 125 4.97 -1.17 9.97
C VAL A 125 6.04 -2.07 9.37
N VAL A 126 6.94 -1.53 8.54
CA VAL A 126 7.98 -2.33 7.87
C VAL A 126 9.34 -2.35 8.56
N ASN A 127 9.58 -1.46 9.52
CA ASN A 127 10.77 -1.54 10.37
C ASN A 127 10.50 -2.32 11.67
#